data_AF-A0A1V5XYZ3-F1
#
_entry.id   AF-A0A1V5XYZ3-F1
#
_cell.length_a   1.000
_cell.length_b   1.000
_cell.length_c   1.000
_cell.angle_alpha   90.00
_cell.angle_beta   90.00
_cell.angle_gamma   90.00
#
_symmetry.space_group_name_H-M   'P 1'
#
loop_
_entity.id
_entity.type
_entity.pdbx_description
1 polymer ?
#
loop_
_entity_poly.entity_id
_entity_poly.type
_entity_poly.pdbx_seq_one_letter_code
_entity_poly.pdbx_strand_id
1 'polypeptide(L)'
;MACLLGHKWDGCKCSKCGKTRDKLHDWDLCKGKCKRCGKIQPEQHDWQGCKCSKCGKENHHWVEGKCSLCNKEKEKSCSVCGITNTDFDNHYKAQAARGVVIISRDKLVKCDHCNYVICTVCLNKAGGDGWGYPNCPSCKSEPSYNAV
;
A
#
# COMPACT_ATOMS: atom_id res chain seq x y z
N MET A 1 39.52 -25.58 -0.81
CA MET A 1 38.84 -26.58 -1.68
C MET A 1 37.77 -27.33 -0.89
N ALA A 2 36.59 -26.76 -0.66
CA ALA A 2 35.65 -27.31 0.35
C ALA A 2 34.72 -28.45 -0.13
N CYS A 3 34.74 -28.89 -1.40
CA CYS A 3 33.85 -29.96 -1.91
C CYS A 3 34.48 -30.74 -3.09
N LEU A 4 35.66 -31.37 -2.91
CA LEU A 4 36.32 -32.16 -3.98
C LEU A 4 35.57 -33.47 -4.31
N LEU A 5 34.91 -34.09 -3.34
CA LEU A 5 34.17 -35.35 -3.48
C LEU A 5 32.66 -35.14 -3.66
N GLY A 6 32.25 -33.94 -4.12
CA GLY A 6 30.85 -33.56 -4.25
C GLY A 6 30.33 -32.74 -3.07
N HIS A 7 29.10 -32.24 -3.22
CA HIS A 7 28.50 -31.26 -2.31
C HIS A 7 27.64 -31.94 -1.22
N LYS A 8 27.91 -31.63 0.05
CA LYS A 8 27.01 -31.97 1.17
C LYS A 8 25.90 -30.95 1.29
N TRP A 9 24.78 -31.22 0.64
CA TRP A 9 23.63 -30.33 0.61
C TRP A 9 22.78 -30.44 1.87
N ASP A 10 22.40 -29.29 2.42
CA ASP A 10 21.33 -29.17 3.41
C ASP A 10 20.21 -28.34 2.78
N GLY A 11 19.26 -29.02 2.15
CA GLY A 11 18.26 -28.39 1.28
C GLY A 11 18.93 -27.71 0.08
N CYS A 12 18.63 -26.44 -0.16
CA CYS A 12 19.15 -25.69 -1.29
C CYS A 12 20.56 -25.10 -1.10
N LYS A 13 21.21 -25.28 0.06
CA LYS A 13 22.53 -24.70 0.36
C LYS A 13 23.52 -25.78 0.77
N CYS A 14 24.74 -25.73 0.27
CA CYS A 14 25.81 -26.63 0.69
C CYS A 14 26.33 -26.18 2.05
N SER A 15 26.26 -27.09 3.03
CA SER A 15 26.71 -26.85 4.41
C SER A 15 28.23 -26.59 4.51
N LYS A 16 29.01 -26.99 3.50
CA LYS A 16 30.48 -26.90 3.50
C LYS A 16 31.04 -25.71 2.74
N CYS A 17 30.47 -25.36 1.59
CA CYS A 17 30.98 -24.28 0.73
C CYS A 17 29.99 -23.15 0.50
N GLY A 18 28.77 -23.25 1.03
CA GLY A 18 27.74 -22.23 0.87
C GLY A 18 27.10 -22.14 -0.51
N LYS A 19 27.57 -22.90 -1.51
CA LYS A 19 26.93 -22.95 -2.85
C LYS A 19 25.45 -23.26 -2.73
N THR A 20 24.66 -22.67 -3.61
CA THR A 20 23.21 -22.86 -3.67
C THR A 20 22.80 -23.61 -4.93
N ARG A 21 21.71 -24.38 -4.85
CA ARG A 21 21.11 -25.10 -5.98
C ARG A 21 19.62 -24.79 -6.08
N ASP A 22 19.05 -24.96 -7.26
CA ASP A 22 17.65 -24.61 -7.58
C ASP A 22 16.59 -25.62 -7.08
N LYS A 23 16.99 -26.59 -6.27
CA LYS A 23 16.11 -27.66 -5.77
C LYS A 23 16.11 -27.67 -4.24
N LEU A 24 15.02 -28.16 -3.66
CA LEU A 24 14.87 -28.34 -2.21
C LEU A 24 15.04 -27.05 -1.40
N HIS A 25 14.44 -25.97 -1.92
CA HIS A 25 14.35 -24.70 -1.20
C HIS A 25 13.28 -24.79 -0.11
N ASP A 26 13.61 -24.25 1.07
CA ASP A 26 12.68 -24.05 2.18
C ASP A 26 12.10 -22.64 2.06
N TRP A 27 10.94 -22.52 1.40
CA TRP A 27 10.31 -21.26 1.06
C TRP A 27 9.43 -20.73 2.19
N ASP A 28 9.66 -19.48 2.59
CA ASP A 28 8.64 -18.66 3.26
C ASP A 28 7.72 -18.10 2.18
N LEU A 29 6.63 -18.84 1.90
CA LEU A 29 5.69 -18.52 0.82
C LEU A 29 5.13 -17.11 0.92
N CYS A 30 4.76 -16.67 2.13
CA CYS A 30 4.22 -15.34 2.37
C CYS A 30 5.22 -14.20 2.19
N LYS A 31 6.53 -14.49 2.22
CA LYS A 31 7.59 -13.52 1.92
C LYS A 31 8.21 -13.74 0.54
N GLY A 32 7.78 -14.78 -0.17
CA GLY A 32 8.40 -15.19 -1.43
C GLY A 32 9.89 -15.46 -1.31
N LYS A 33 10.39 -15.93 -0.15
CA LYS A 33 11.85 -15.98 0.09
C LYS A 33 12.29 -17.30 0.70
N CYS A 34 13.37 -17.88 0.18
CA CYS A 34 13.95 -19.07 0.76
C CYS A 34 14.68 -18.73 2.06
N LYS A 35 14.31 -19.38 3.16
CA LYS A 35 14.88 -19.13 4.50
C LYS A 35 16.37 -19.44 4.59
N ARG A 36 16.87 -20.33 3.71
CA ARG A 36 18.26 -20.84 3.76
C ARG A 36 19.23 -20.08 2.86
N CYS A 37 18.81 -19.75 1.65
CA CYS A 37 19.67 -19.09 0.66
C CYS A 37 19.24 -17.66 0.32
N GLY A 38 18.07 -17.22 0.76
CA GLY A 38 17.56 -15.89 0.46
C GLY A 38 17.07 -15.69 -0.97
N LYS A 39 17.07 -16.73 -1.82
CA LYS A 39 16.48 -16.68 -3.16
C LYS A 39 15.03 -16.19 -3.06
N ILE A 40 14.60 -15.41 -4.05
CA ILE A 40 13.27 -14.78 -4.09
C ILE A 40 12.43 -15.49 -5.15
N GLN A 41 11.13 -15.56 -4.90
CA GLN A 41 10.08 -16.03 -5.81
C GLN A 41 8.82 -15.17 -5.55
N PRO A 42 7.80 -15.25 -6.41
CA PRO A 42 6.52 -14.58 -6.15
C PRO A 42 5.95 -14.96 -4.78
N GLU A 43 5.45 -13.98 -4.04
CA GLU A 43 4.75 -14.21 -2.78
C GLU A 43 3.51 -15.09 -3.05
N GLN A 44 3.34 -16.10 -2.22
CA GLN A 44 2.18 -16.98 -2.24
C GLN A 44 1.48 -16.89 -0.89
N HIS A 45 0.26 -16.40 -0.93
CA HIS A 45 -0.56 -16.18 0.24
C HIS A 45 -1.75 -17.14 0.24
N ASP A 46 -2.00 -17.75 1.39
CA ASP A 46 -3.22 -18.51 1.65
C ASP A 46 -4.31 -17.55 2.12
N TRP A 47 -5.10 -17.04 1.17
CA TRP A 47 -6.12 -16.03 1.43
C TRP A 47 -7.39 -16.67 2.00
N GLN A 48 -7.77 -16.24 3.20
CA GLN A 48 -9.07 -16.56 3.82
C GLN A 48 -9.88 -15.26 3.83
N GLY A 49 -10.73 -15.09 2.80
CA GLY A 49 -11.38 -13.83 2.52
C GLY A 49 -10.36 -12.73 2.17
N CYS A 50 -10.36 -11.63 2.92
CA CYS A 50 -9.44 -10.51 2.69
C CYS A 50 -8.09 -10.65 3.40
N LYS A 51 -7.86 -11.69 4.20
CA LYS A 51 -6.68 -11.79 5.06
C LYS A 51 -5.94 -13.09 4.82
N CYS A 52 -4.61 -13.02 4.76
CA CYS A 52 -3.80 -14.22 4.69
C CYS A 52 -3.78 -14.94 6.05
N SER A 53 -4.11 -16.23 6.07
CA SER A 53 -4.13 -17.05 7.29
C SER A 53 -2.76 -17.19 7.96
N LYS A 54 -1.68 -17.08 7.17
CA LYS A 54 -0.30 -17.31 7.62
C LYS A 54 0.44 -16.04 8.05
N CYS A 55 0.30 -14.94 7.30
CA CYS A 55 1.04 -13.71 7.59
C CYS A 55 0.16 -12.53 7.99
N GLY A 56 -1.16 -12.66 7.92
CA GLY A 56 -2.09 -11.60 8.28
C GLY A 56 -2.14 -10.42 7.32
N LYS A 57 -1.39 -10.45 6.21
CA LYS A 57 -1.49 -9.44 5.13
C LYS A 57 -2.94 -9.36 4.66
N GLU A 58 -3.42 -8.16 4.38
CA GLU A 58 -4.77 -7.95 3.86
C GLU A 58 -4.72 -7.65 2.35
N ASN A 59 -5.65 -8.22 1.60
CA ASN A 59 -5.88 -7.94 0.20
C ASN A 59 -7.37 -7.79 -0.04
N HIS A 60 -7.79 -6.56 -0.32
CA HIS A 60 -9.18 -6.18 -0.47
C HIS A 60 -9.51 -5.94 -1.94
N HIS A 61 -10.53 -6.64 -2.44
CA HIS A 61 -11.11 -6.36 -3.73
C HIS A 61 -12.20 -5.29 -3.60
N TRP A 62 -11.89 -4.06 -4.00
CA TRP A 62 -12.77 -2.90 -3.83
C TRP A 62 -13.67 -2.70 -5.06
N VAL A 63 -14.97 -2.76 -4.86
CA VAL A 63 -16.01 -2.46 -5.86
C VAL A 63 -16.90 -1.37 -5.27
N GLU A 64 -17.08 -0.25 -6.00
CA GLU A 64 -17.90 0.90 -5.55
C GLU A 64 -17.54 1.42 -4.15
N GLY A 65 -16.25 1.39 -3.80
CA GLY A 65 -15.77 1.87 -2.50
C GLY A 65 -16.03 0.91 -1.33
N LYS A 66 -16.51 -0.31 -1.59
CA LYS A 66 -16.65 -1.36 -0.57
C LYS A 66 -15.90 -2.62 -0.97
N CYS A 67 -15.38 -3.35 0.00
CA CYS A 67 -14.73 -4.61 -0.28
C CYS A 67 -15.77 -5.70 -0.52
N SER A 68 -15.75 -6.34 -1.68
CA SER A 68 -16.73 -7.38 -2.04
C SER A 68 -16.67 -8.63 -1.15
N LEU A 69 -15.54 -8.85 -0.46
CA LEU A 69 -15.30 -10.03 0.37
C LEU A 69 -15.55 -9.81 1.87
N CYS A 70 -15.49 -8.57 2.36
CA CYS A 70 -15.64 -8.28 3.80
C CYS A 70 -16.52 -7.07 4.12
N ASN A 71 -17.11 -6.43 3.12
CA ASN A 71 -17.96 -5.24 3.23
C ASN A 71 -17.33 -4.02 3.94
N LYS A 72 -16.03 -4.06 4.26
CA LYS A 72 -15.30 -2.87 4.71
C LYS A 72 -15.44 -1.77 3.66
N GLU A 73 -15.54 -0.53 4.11
CA GLU A 73 -15.49 0.63 3.22
C GLU A 73 -14.03 1.00 2.93
N LYS A 74 -13.74 1.41 1.70
CA LYS A 74 -12.41 1.83 1.30
C LYS A 74 -12.13 3.17 1.97
N GLU A 75 -11.03 3.23 2.72
CA GLU A 75 -10.61 4.48 3.34
C GLU A 75 -10.38 5.55 2.28
N LYS A 76 -10.95 6.75 2.51
CA LYS A 76 -10.71 7.91 1.64
C LYS A 76 -9.24 8.30 1.74
N SER A 77 -8.61 8.49 0.58
CA SER A 77 -7.22 8.94 0.48
C SER A 77 -7.08 10.04 -0.56
N CYS A 78 -6.04 10.86 -0.40
CA CYS A 78 -5.71 11.90 -1.37
C CYS A 78 -5.32 11.26 -2.71
N SER A 79 -6.00 11.64 -3.79
CA SER A 79 -5.71 11.18 -5.15
C SER A 79 -4.33 11.65 -5.67
N VAL A 80 -3.70 12.64 -5.02
CA VAL A 80 -2.37 13.16 -5.39
C VAL A 80 -1.25 12.42 -4.64
N CYS A 81 -1.33 12.33 -3.32
CA CYS A 81 -0.23 11.83 -2.48
C CYS A 81 -0.55 10.53 -1.74
N GLY A 82 -1.77 10.01 -1.85
CA GLY A 82 -2.20 8.77 -1.22
C GLY A 82 -2.44 8.84 0.29
N ILE A 83 -2.18 9.97 0.95
CA ILE A 83 -2.38 10.11 2.41
C ILE A 83 -3.84 9.87 2.78
N THR A 84 -4.07 9.17 3.89
CA THR A 84 -5.41 8.83 4.37
C THR A 84 -5.81 9.65 5.59
N ASN A 85 -7.09 9.54 6.00
CA ASN A 85 -7.54 10.16 7.26
C ASN A 85 -6.79 9.61 8.48
N THR A 86 -6.47 8.31 8.47
CA THR A 86 -5.69 7.66 9.54
C THR A 86 -4.28 8.24 9.64
N ASP A 87 -3.62 8.51 8.52
CA ASP A 87 -2.29 9.15 8.53
C ASP A 87 -2.34 10.54 9.17
N PHE A 88 -3.35 11.32 8.84
CA PHE A 88 -3.58 12.61 9.48
C PHE A 88 -3.88 12.46 10.97
N ASP A 89 -4.72 11.50 11.38
CA ASP A 89 -5.00 11.24 12.79
C ASP A 89 -3.73 10.91 13.57
N ASN A 90 -2.84 10.09 13.00
CA ASN A 90 -1.57 9.75 13.62
C ASN A 90 -0.65 10.97 13.73
N HIS A 91 -0.60 11.80 12.69
CA HIS A 91 0.16 13.05 12.71
C HIS A 91 -0.32 14.00 13.81
N TYR A 92 -1.63 14.22 13.88
CA TYR A 92 -2.24 15.10 14.87
C TYR A 92 -2.15 14.55 16.29
N LYS A 93 -2.27 13.24 16.49
CA LYS A 93 -1.99 12.59 17.78
C LYS A 93 -0.55 12.87 18.23
N ALA A 94 0.42 12.77 17.32
CA ALA A 94 1.82 13.07 17.62
C ALA A 94 2.05 14.56 17.94
N GLN A 95 1.32 15.48 17.30
CA GLN A 95 1.36 16.91 17.61
C GLN A 95 0.70 17.24 18.96
N ALA A 96 -0.45 16.65 19.26
CA ALA A 96 -1.14 16.82 20.54
C ALA A 96 -0.29 16.30 21.70
N ALA A 97 0.41 15.17 21.52
CA ALA A 97 1.38 14.66 22.49
C ALA A 97 2.57 15.62 22.75
N ARG A 98 2.81 16.57 21.84
CA ARG A 98 3.80 17.65 21.97
C ARG A 98 3.20 18.97 22.46
N GLY A 99 1.93 18.98 22.89
CA GLY A 99 1.26 20.17 23.41
C GLY A 99 0.76 21.14 22.34
N VAL A 100 0.73 20.75 21.07
CA VAL A 100 0.20 21.61 19.98
C VAL A 100 -1.33 21.56 19.97
N VAL A 101 -1.97 22.74 19.97
CA VAL A 101 -3.43 22.89 19.87
C VAL A 101 -3.86 22.83 18.40
N ILE A 102 -4.74 21.89 18.06
CA ILE A 102 -5.23 21.68 16.69
C ILE A 102 -6.64 22.28 16.57
N ILE A 103 -6.77 23.33 15.76
CA ILE A 103 -8.01 24.12 15.60
C ILE A 103 -8.89 23.73 14.40
N SER A 104 -8.42 22.87 13.48
CA SER A 104 -9.22 22.31 12.39
C SER A 104 -8.77 20.90 12.02
N ARG A 105 -9.73 20.06 11.60
CA ARG A 105 -9.54 18.63 11.25
C ARG A 105 -9.99 18.30 9.84
N ASP A 106 -10.31 19.28 9.01
CA ASP A 106 -10.64 19.02 7.61
C ASP A 106 -9.37 18.61 6.86
N LYS A 107 -9.25 17.30 6.61
CA LYS A 107 -8.02 16.64 6.16
C LYS A 107 -8.05 16.31 4.68
N LEU A 108 -9.20 15.86 4.22
CA LEU A 108 -9.48 15.39 2.88
C LEU A 108 -10.78 16.03 2.41
N VAL A 109 -10.73 16.66 1.24
CA VAL A 109 -11.88 17.30 0.61
C VAL A 109 -12.22 16.51 -0.64
N LYS A 110 -13.49 16.11 -0.79
CA LYS A 110 -14.00 15.37 -1.97
C LYS A 110 -14.70 16.34 -2.92
N CYS A 111 -14.39 16.27 -4.22
CA CYS A 111 -15.09 17.06 -5.22
C CYS A 111 -16.58 16.69 -5.24
N ASP A 112 -17.47 17.68 -5.30
CA ASP A 112 -18.92 17.43 -5.31
C ASP A 112 -19.43 16.78 -6.60
N HIS A 113 -18.63 16.84 -7.68
CA HIS A 113 -19.01 16.32 -9.01
C HIS A 113 -18.34 15.00 -9.38
N CYS A 114 -17.24 14.62 -8.71
CA CYS A 114 -16.53 13.38 -9.03
C CYS A 114 -15.96 12.71 -7.78
N ASN A 115 -15.36 11.53 -7.95
CA ASN A 115 -14.75 10.80 -6.84
C ASN A 115 -13.32 11.25 -6.51
N TYR A 116 -12.88 12.39 -7.05
CA TYR A 116 -11.58 12.95 -6.75
C TYR A 116 -11.54 13.51 -5.33
N VAL A 117 -10.51 13.13 -4.57
CA VAL A 117 -10.30 13.56 -3.19
C VAL A 117 -8.92 14.18 -3.10
N ILE A 118 -8.79 15.37 -2.51
CA ILE A 118 -7.50 16.02 -2.27
C ILE A 118 -7.29 16.26 -0.79
N CYS A 119 -6.06 16.16 -0.30
CA CYS A 119 -5.74 16.61 1.05
C CYS A 119 -5.45 18.10 1.10
N THR A 120 -5.67 18.73 2.26
CA THR A 120 -5.42 20.17 2.45
C THR A 120 -3.98 20.58 2.14
N VAL A 121 -3.00 19.72 2.41
CA VAL A 121 -1.60 19.97 2.05
C VAL A 121 -1.39 20.04 0.54
N CYS A 122 -1.95 19.10 -0.21
CA CYS A 122 -1.88 19.09 -1.68
C CYS A 122 -2.70 20.23 -2.28
N LEU A 123 -3.83 20.56 -1.67
CA LEU A 123 -4.68 21.69 -2.06
C LEU A 123 -3.93 23.02 -1.93
N ASN A 124 -3.29 23.28 -0.78
CA ASN A 124 -2.52 24.50 -0.56
C ASN A 124 -1.35 24.62 -1.54
N LYS A 125 -0.67 23.51 -1.85
CA LYS A 125 0.40 23.49 -2.87
C LYS A 125 -0.12 23.80 -4.27
N ALA A 126 -1.37 23.46 -4.57
CA ALA A 126 -2.01 23.72 -5.85
C ALA A 126 -2.57 25.16 -5.97
N GLY A 127 -2.35 26.01 -4.96
CA GLY A 127 -2.79 27.41 -4.99
C GLY A 127 -4.21 27.65 -4.47
N GLY A 128 -4.88 26.64 -3.88
CA GLY A 128 -6.01 26.73 -2.93
C GLY A 128 -7.33 27.39 -3.36
N ASP A 129 -7.28 28.49 -4.10
CA ASP A 129 -8.41 29.35 -4.37
C ASP A 129 -9.31 28.75 -5.46
N GLY A 130 -10.57 28.47 -5.10
CA GLY A 130 -11.60 28.01 -6.03
C GLY A 130 -11.66 26.50 -6.27
N TRP A 131 -11.16 25.68 -5.35
CA TRP A 131 -11.26 24.21 -5.46
C TRP A 131 -12.71 23.68 -5.41
N GLY A 132 -12.95 22.58 -6.11
CA GLY A 132 -14.30 22.05 -6.38
C GLY A 132 -14.56 22.03 -7.89
N TYR A 133 -15.76 21.65 -8.33
CA TYR A 133 -16.11 21.83 -9.75
C TYR A 133 -16.22 23.33 -10.08
N PRO A 134 -15.75 23.79 -11.26
CA PRO A 134 -15.10 23.04 -12.34
C PRO A 134 -13.58 22.87 -12.16
N ASN A 135 -13.01 23.43 -11.10
CA ASN A 135 -11.58 23.53 -10.89
C ASN A 135 -10.86 22.27 -10.39
N CYS A 136 -11.58 21.21 -10.09
CA CYS A 136 -11.04 19.91 -9.71
C CYS A 136 -10.15 19.35 -10.84
N PRO A 137 -8.91 18.87 -10.56
CA PRO A 137 -8.02 18.32 -11.59
C PRO A 137 -8.67 17.23 -12.45
N SER A 138 -9.46 16.36 -11.83
CA SER A 138 -10.19 15.30 -12.55
C SER A 138 -11.30 15.84 -13.44
N CYS A 139 -11.95 16.94 -13.06
CA CYS A 139 -13.04 17.56 -13.83
C CYS A 139 -12.49 18.42 -14.98
N LYS A 140 -11.37 19.13 -14.76
CA LYS A 140 -10.69 19.90 -15.82
C LYS A 140 -10.18 19.03 -16.96
N SER A 141 -9.82 17.78 -16.66
CA SER A 141 -9.36 16.82 -17.67
C SER A 141 -10.49 16.18 -18.48
N GLU A 142 -11.77 16.44 -18.16
CA GLU A 142 -12.88 15.86 -18.92
C GLU A 142 -13.04 16.53 -20.29
N PRO A 143 -13.34 15.76 -21.37
CA PRO A 143 -13.52 16.32 -22.71
C PRO A 143 -14.65 17.36 -22.80
N SER A 144 -15.68 17.22 -21.96
CA SER A 144 -16.84 18.12 -21.88
C SER A 144 -16.51 19.52 -21.38
N TYR A 145 -15.40 19.69 -20.65
CA TYR A 145 -14.93 20.98 -20.15
C TYR A 145 -14.16 21.78 -21.21
N ASN A 146 -13.51 21.10 -22.16
CA ASN A 146 -12.67 21.73 -23.19
C ASN A 146 -13.43 21.99 -24.52
N ALA A 147 -14.77 21.94 -24.48
CA ALA A 147 -15.64 22.10 -25.66
C ALA A 147 -16.25 23.51 -25.79
N VAL A 148 -15.68 24.52 -25.12
CA VAL A 148 -16.05 25.95 -25.26
C VAL A 148 -14.85 26.75 -25.73
#